data_AF-A0A1M5X8M9-F1
#
_entry.id   AF-A0A1M5X8M9-F1
#
_cell.length_a   1.000
_cell.length_b   1.000
_cell.length_c   1.000
_cell.angle_alpha   90.00
_cell.angle_beta   90.00
_cell.angle_gamma   90.00
#
_symmetry.space_group_name_H-M   'P 1'
#
loop_
_entity.id
_entity.type
_entity.pdbx_description
1 polymer ?
#
loop_
_entity_poly.entity_id
_entity_poly.type
_entity_poly.pdbx_seq_one_letter_code
_entity_poly.pdbx_strand_id
1 'polypeptide(L)' 'MSISTIVQLNEKELLDLICKEYKLNRSKAFININYVEDDPWNGGSWTVQVQAPQEPAKSISQVPINLTIQLDEY' A
#
# COMPACT_ATOMS: atom_id res chain seq x y z
N MET A 1 23.17 15.22 -4.40
CA MET A 1 21.88 15.79 -3.98
C MET A 1 20.79 14.95 -4.62
N SER A 2 20.09 14.12 -3.85
CA SER A 2 18.94 13.38 -4.36
C SER A 2 17.76 14.33 -4.40
N ILE A 3 17.24 14.62 -5.60
CA ILE A 3 15.99 15.35 -5.76
C ILE A 3 14.89 14.37 -5.37
N SER A 4 14.40 14.47 -4.14
CA SER A 4 13.19 13.79 -3.70
C SER A 4 11.99 14.55 -4.26
N THR A 5 11.53 14.15 -5.45
CA THR A 5 10.27 14.64 -6.00
C THR A 5 9.13 14.02 -5.20
N ILE A 6 8.40 14.85 -4.46
CA ILE A 6 7.16 14.44 -3.78
C ILE A 6 6.04 14.48 -4.82
N VAL A 7 5.40 13.34 -5.06
CA VAL A 7 4.24 13.23 -5.93
C VAL A 7 3.01 12.99 -5.06
N GLN A 8 2.05 13.91 -5.14
CA GLN A 8 0.77 13.73 -4.47
C GLN A 8 -0.09 12.79 -5.32
N LEU A 9 -0.50 11.67 -4.73
CA LEU A 9 -1.36 10.69 -5.36
C LEU A 9 -2.69 10.64 -4.61
N ASN A 10 -3.77 10.52 -5.36
CA ASN A 10 -5.05 10.15 -4.75
C ASN A 10 -5.10 8.63 -4.48
N GLU A 11 -6.11 8.20 -3.73
CA GLU A 11 -6.29 6.80 -3.32
C GLU A 11 -6.32 5.81 -4.50
N LYS A 12 -6.95 6.19 -5.63
CA LYS A 12 -7.05 5.33 -6.81
C LYS A 12 -5.71 5.19 -7.53
N GLU A 13 -4.96 6.29 -7.64
CA GLU A 13 -3.63 6.30 -8.25
C GLU A 13 -2.62 5.51 -7.41
N LEU A 14 -2.70 5.63 -6.08
CA LEU A 14 -1.90 4.82 -5.16
C LEU A 14 -2.21 3.33 -5.34
N LEU A 15 -3.49 2.97 -5.40
CA LEU A 15 -3.92 1.59 -5.64
C LEU A 15 -3.49 1.06 -7.01
N ASP A 16 -3.52 1.89 -8.06
CA ASP A 16 -3.02 1.53 -9.39
C ASP A 16 -1.53 1.20 -9.37
N LEU A 17 -0.72 2.02 -8.69
CA LEU A 17 0.72 1.78 -8.56
C LEU A 17 1.01 0.49 -7.82
N ILE A 18 0.35 0.26 -6.67
CA ILE A 18 0.54 -0.97 -5.89
C ILE A 18 0.09 -2.19 -6.71
N CYS A 19 -1.05 -2.13 -7.39
CA CYS A 19 -1.50 -3.26 -8.21
C CYS A 19 -0.53 -3.56 -9.36
N LYS A 20 0.03 -2.52 -9.99
CA LYS A 20 1.00 -2.67 -11.08
C LYS A 20 2.31 -3.30 -10.58
N GLU A 21 2.84 -2.82 -9.46
CA GLU A 21 4.10 -3.31 -8.88
C GLU A 21 3.98 -4.78 -8.46
N TYR A 22 2.87 -5.14 -7.82
CA TYR A 22 2.66 -6.49 -7.27
C TYR A 22 1.83 -7.43 -8.18
N LYS A 23 1.55 -7.03 -9.43
CA LYS A 23 0.76 -7.81 -10.41
C LYS A 23 -0.58 -8.29 -9.85
N LEU A 24 -1.27 -7.39 -9.15
CA LEU A 24 -2.56 -7.64 -8.54
C LEU A 24 -3.69 -7.28 -9.50
N ASN A 25 -4.81 -7.98 -9.40
CA ASN A 25 -5.96 -7.68 -10.25
C ASN A 25 -6.63 -6.39 -9.76
N ARG A 26 -6.38 -5.30 -10.49
CA ARG A 26 -6.88 -3.97 -10.14
C ARG A 26 -8.41 -3.87 -10.08
N SER A 27 -9.15 -4.66 -10.86
CA SER A 27 -10.62 -4.59 -10.91
C SER A 27 -11.28 -5.15 -9.65
N LYS A 28 -10.54 -5.95 -8.88
CA LYS A 28 -10.98 -6.55 -7.61
C LYS A 28 -10.13 -6.06 -6.42
N ALA A 29 -9.32 -5.04 -6.64
CA ALA A 29 -8.45 -4.49 -5.63
C ALA A 29 -9.17 -3.42 -4.81
N PHE A 30 -8.91 -3.43 -3.51
CA PHE A 30 -9.37 -2.45 -2.54
C PHE A 30 -8.17 -1.96 -1.73
N ILE A 31 -8.21 -0.69 -1.34
CA ILE A 31 -7.21 -0.08 -0.48
C ILE A 31 -7.92 0.45 0.76
N ASN A 32 -7.26 0.31 1.90
CA ASN A 32 -7.70 0.89 3.15
C ASN A 32 -6.53 1.64 3.76
N ILE A 33 -6.71 2.94 4.02
CA ILE A 33 -5.70 3.81 4.58
C ILE A 33 -6.19 4.25 5.94
N ASN A 34 -5.51 3.80 6.99
CA ASN A 34 -5.86 4.13 8.36
C ASN A 34 -4.70 4.87 9.01
N TYR A 35 -5.00 5.92 9.77
CA TYR A 35 -4.07 6.47 10.72
C TYR A 35 -4.31 5.77 12.07
N VAL A 36 -3.26 5.19 12.62
CA VAL A 36 -3.26 4.56 13.94
C VAL A 36 -2.49 5.49 14.86
N GLU A 37 -3.18 6.14 15.77
CA GLU A 37 -2.55 6.94 16.81
C GLU A 37 -2.09 6.01 17.93
N ASP A 38 -0.78 5.79 18.03
CA ASP A 38 -0.21 4.85 18.99
C ASP A 38 -0.12 5.47 20.40
N ASP A 39 0.11 6.78 20.50
CA ASP A 39 0.12 7.57 21.74
C ASP A 39 -0.11 9.05 21.41
N PRO A 40 -0.97 9.80 22.14
CA PRO A 40 -1.13 11.25 21.98
C PRO A 40 0.19 12.07 22.11
N TRP A 41 1.29 11.48 22.58
CA TRP A 41 2.57 12.15 22.77
C TRP A 41 3.64 11.82 21.71
N ASN A 42 3.52 10.69 21.00
CA ASN A 42 4.59 10.17 20.14
C ASN A 42 4.28 10.16 18.63
N GLY A 43 3.16 10.78 18.23
CA GLY A 43 2.72 10.70 16.84
C GLY A 43 2.13 9.33 16.51
N GLY A 44 1.46 9.24 15.37
CA GLY A 44 0.77 8.04 14.92
C GLY A 44 1.30 7.56 13.58
N SER A 45 0.99 6.32 13.26
CA SER A 45 1.47 5.65 12.06
C SER A 45 0.35 5.58 11.01
N TRP A 46 0.67 5.92 9.77
CA TRP A 46 -0.21 5.63 8.63
C TRP A 46 -0.02 4.18 8.17
N THR A 47 -1.08 3.40 8.21
CA THR A 47 -1.11 2.03 7.70
C THR A 47 -1.90 1.99 6.39
N VAL A 48 -1.24 1.58 5.30
CA VAL A 48 -1.87 1.34 4.01
C VAL A 48 -1.99 -0.17 3.79
N GLN A 49 -3.23 -0.66 3.69
CA GLN A 49 -3.54 -2.06 3.42
C GLN A 49 -4.17 -2.20 2.04
N VAL A 50 -3.64 -3.10 1.22
CA VAL A 50 -4.20 -3.41 -0.10
C VAL A 50 -4.64 -4.86 -0.14
N GLN A 51 -5.91 -5.07 -0.48
CA GLN A 51 -6.50 -6.39 -0.67
C GLN A 51 -6.86 -6.55 -2.13
N ALA A 52 -6.22 -7.49 -2.80
CA ALA A 52 -6.52 -7.83 -4.18
C ALA A 52 -6.15 -9.28 -4.45
N PRO A 53 -6.96 -10.01 -5.24
CA PRO A 53 -6.53 -11.30 -5.74
C PRO A 53 -5.32 -11.08 -6.66
N GLN A 54 -4.30 -11.94 -6.52
CA GLN A 54 -3.27 -12.01 -7.55
C GLN A 54 -3.95 -12.31 -8.88
N GLU A 55 -3.53 -11.62 -9.94
CA GLU A 55 -3.84 -12.12 -11.27
C GLU A 55 -3.32 -13.55 -11.37
N PRO A 56 -3.96 -14.44 -12.14
CA PRO A 56 -3.47 -15.80 -12.29
C PRO A 56 -2.11 -15.78 -13.00
N ALA A 57 -1.04 -15.59 -12.24
CA ALA A 57 0.24 -16.18 -12.54
C ALA A 57 0.03 -17.68 -12.42
N LYS A 58 0.35 -18.43 -13.47
CA LYS A 58 0.36 -19.89 -13.46
C LYS A 58 0.87 -20.40 -12.11
N SER A 59 -0.04 -20.97 -11.32
CA SER A 59 0.17 -21.88 -10.18
C SER A 59 1.45 -21.64 -9.37
N ILE A 60 1.46 -20.73 -8.39
CA ILE A 60 2.31 -20.91 -7.21
C ILE A 60 1.59 -20.37 -5.95
N SER A 61 1.33 -21.31 -5.03
CA SER A 61 0.98 -21.18 -3.60
C SER A 61 0.40 -19.85 -3.08
N GLN A 62 -0.88 -19.90 -2.71
CA GLN A 62 -1.63 -18.84 -2.05
C GLN A 62 -1.13 -18.62 -0.62
N VAL A 63 -0.41 -17.53 -0.38
CA VAL A 63 -0.24 -16.95 0.95
C VAL A 63 -0.70 -15.49 0.86
N PRO A 64 -1.58 -15.01 1.74
CA PRO A 64 -1.94 -13.59 1.77
C PRO A 64 -0.69 -12.78 2.12
N ILE A 65 -0.29 -11.89 1.20
CA ILE A 65 0.82 -10.96 1.43
C ILE A 65 0.26 -9.78 2.20
N ASN A 66 0.47 -9.74 3.51
CA ASN A 66 0.27 -8.52 4.30
C ASN A 66 1.49 -7.61 4.09
N LEU A 67 1.32 -6.55 3.30
CA LEU A 67 2.32 -5.49 3.15
C LEU A 67 2.03 -4.38 4.16
N THR A 68 2.95 -4.17 5.09
CA THR A 68 2.99 -2.99 5.95
C THR A 68 4.02 -2.02 5.40
N ILE A 69 3.59 -0.85 4.95
CA ILE A 69 4.49 0.23 4.53
C ILE A 69 4.64 1.18 5.72
N GLN A 70 5.85 1.25 6.30
CA GLN A 70 6.22 2.28 7.28
C GLN A 70 6.66 3.53 6.52
N LEU A 71 6.08 4.67 6.87
CA LEU A 71 6.53 5.98 6.42
C LEU A 71 7.35 6.60 7.57
N ASP A 72 8.64 6.82 7.35
CA ASP A 72 9.50 7.50 8.34
C ASP A 72 9.08 8.97 8.47
N GLU A 73 8.88 9.44 9.70
CA GLU A 73 8.64 10.84 10.01
C GLU A 73 9.92 11.68 9.80
N TYR A 74 9.76 12.86 9.20
CA TYR A 74 10.80 13.88 9.01
C TYR A 74 10.92 14.83 10.19
#